data_AF-A0A3M1ZH81-F1
#
_entry.id   AF-A0A3M1ZH81-F1
#
_cell.length_a   1.000
_cell.length_b   1.000
_cell.length_c   1.000
_cell.angle_alpha   90.00
_cell.angle_beta   90.00
_cell.angle_gamma   90.00
#
_symmetry.space_group_name_H-M   'P 1'
#
loop_
_entity.id
_entity.type
_entity.pdbx_description
1 polymer ?
#
loop_
_entity_poly.entity_id
_entity_poly.type
_entity_poly.pdbx_seq_one_letter_code
_entity_poly.pdbx_strand_id
1 'polypeptide(L)'
;MTEETQNTQEHSEHTPAHGEHNDELTLFGQTMPIYTWVLIALGVLTLIEVLIGNNSETLGVFGSVSLLVLAFAKAALVVLFYMHLRTDSRIFAVVLLLPLIVSVLSVLFLVTVPAGY
;
A
#
# COMPACT_ATOMS: atom_id res chain seq x y z
N MET A 1 -23.48 59.69 -27.83
CA MET A 1 -24.86 59.25 -27.57
C MET A 1 -25.38 58.76 -28.90
N THR A 2 -25.27 57.49 -29.25
CA THR A 2 -25.89 56.34 -28.57
C THR A 2 -25.04 55.09 -28.78
N GLU A 3 -24.40 54.64 -27.71
CA GLU A 3 -24.31 53.20 -27.44
C GLU A 3 -25.75 52.71 -27.28
N GLU A 4 -26.07 51.55 -27.86
CA GLU A 4 -26.95 50.51 -27.30
C GLU A 4 -27.33 49.51 -28.41
N THR A 5 -26.94 48.26 -28.15
CA THR A 5 -27.71 47.04 -28.38
C THR A 5 -28.01 46.61 -29.81
N GLN A 6 -27.34 45.53 -30.23
CA GLN A 6 -27.91 44.23 -30.64
C GLN A 6 -26.76 43.49 -31.37
N ASN A 7 -26.18 42.40 -30.85
CA ASN A 7 -26.79 41.09 -30.97
C ASN A 7 -25.87 40.06 -30.30
N THR A 8 -26.32 39.50 -29.17
CA THR A 8 -26.21 38.09 -28.79
C THR A 8 -24.91 37.38 -29.16
N GLN A 9 -23.86 37.60 -28.37
CA GLN A 9 -22.85 36.57 -28.21
C GLN A 9 -23.27 35.72 -27.02
N GLU A 10 -23.57 34.48 -27.36
CA GLU A 10 -24.14 33.45 -26.52
C GLU A 10 -23.37 33.29 -25.21
N HIS A 11 -24.16 33.11 -24.17
CA HIS A 11 -23.86 32.29 -23.01
C HIS A 11 -22.97 31.12 -23.39
N SER A 12 -21.65 31.30 -23.26
CA SER A 12 -20.69 30.21 -23.22
C SER A 12 -20.18 30.20 -21.79
N GLU A 13 -20.88 29.40 -20.98
CA GLU A 13 -20.30 28.80 -19.79
C GLU A 13 -18.92 28.27 -20.19
N HIS A 14 -17.88 29.00 -19.82
CA HIS A 14 -16.54 28.43 -19.83
C HIS A 14 -16.47 27.48 -18.64
N THR A 15 -17.07 26.31 -18.84
CA THR A 15 -16.93 25.12 -18.02
C THR A 15 -15.44 24.94 -17.76
N PRO A 16 -14.98 24.83 -16.50
CA PRO A 16 -13.63 24.42 -16.24
C PRO A 16 -13.55 22.95 -16.64
N ALA A 17 -13.10 22.68 -17.87
CA ALA A 17 -12.70 21.36 -18.30
C ALA A 17 -11.37 21.01 -17.60
N HIS A 18 -11.45 20.81 -16.28
CA HIS A 18 -10.44 20.05 -15.57
C HIS A 18 -10.61 18.59 -16.00
N GLY A 19 -9.83 18.19 -17.00
CA GLY A 19 -9.64 16.80 -17.36
C GLY A 19 -8.92 16.08 -16.23
N GLU A 20 -9.70 15.64 -15.25
CA GLU A 20 -9.30 14.67 -14.22
C GLU A 20 -9.04 13.32 -14.89
N HIS A 21 -7.79 13.09 -15.29
CA HIS A 21 -7.27 11.77 -15.59
C HIS A 21 -7.06 11.03 -14.26
N ASN A 22 -8.14 10.53 -13.69
CA ASN A 22 -8.08 9.69 -12.50
C ASN A 22 -8.46 8.27 -12.92
N ASP A 23 -7.54 7.34 -12.67
CA ASP A 23 -7.63 5.90 -12.92
C ASP A 23 -8.81 5.25 -12.17
N GLU A 24 -10.05 5.46 -12.62
CA GLU A 24 -11.26 5.07 -11.91
C GLU A 24 -12.12 4.12 -12.77
N LEU A 25 -11.93 2.81 -12.57
CA LEU A 25 -12.75 1.78 -13.21
C LEU A 25 -14.03 1.58 -12.39
N THR A 26 -15.14 2.06 -12.94
CA THR A 26 -16.46 2.05 -12.32
C THR A 26 -17.15 0.69 -12.51
N LEU A 27 -17.26 -0.07 -11.42
CA LEU A 27 -18.16 -1.21 -11.32
C LEU A 27 -18.99 -1.04 -10.03
N PHE A 28 -20.33 -0.97 -10.16
CA PHE A 28 -21.33 -0.83 -9.08
C PHE A 28 -21.46 0.52 -8.36
N GLY A 29 -21.26 1.67 -9.02
CA GLY A 29 -21.67 2.97 -8.44
C GLY A 29 -21.02 3.32 -7.09
N GLN A 30 -19.96 2.60 -6.72
CA GLN A 30 -19.18 2.82 -5.52
C GLN A 30 -17.73 2.78 -5.97
N THR A 31 -17.08 3.94 -5.94
CA THR A 31 -15.67 4.11 -6.28
C THR A 31 -14.83 3.34 -5.27
N MET A 32 -14.50 2.09 -5.59
CA MET A 32 -13.68 1.26 -4.72
C MET A 32 -12.22 1.46 -5.12
N PRO A 33 -11.41 2.14 -4.29
CA PRO A 33 -10.03 2.43 -4.63
C PRO A 33 -9.22 1.12 -4.74
N ILE A 34 -8.23 1.10 -5.62
CA ILE A 34 -7.35 -0.07 -5.83
C ILE A 34 -6.70 -0.57 -4.52
N TYR A 35 -6.57 0.32 -3.53
CA TYR A 35 -6.11 0.04 -2.16
C TYR A 35 -7.00 -0.96 -1.41
N THR A 36 -8.29 -1.03 -1.71
CA THR A 36 -9.20 -2.01 -1.10
C THR A 36 -8.87 -3.43 -1.52
N TRP A 37 -8.47 -3.64 -2.79
CA TRP A 37 -8.02 -4.94 -3.27
C TRP A 37 -6.69 -5.37 -2.65
N VAL A 38 -5.77 -4.43 -2.45
CA VAL A 38 -4.48 -4.68 -1.78
C VAL A 38 -4.69 -5.03 -0.31
N LEU A 39 -5.60 -4.33 0.37
CA LEU A 39 -5.98 -4.62 1.74
C LEU A 39 -6.62 -6.01 1.88
N ILE A 40 -7.49 -6.39 0.95
CA ILE A 40 -8.05 -7.75 0.89
C ILE A 40 -6.94 -8.78 0.66
N ALA A 41 -6.01 -8.53 -0.28
CA ALA A 41 -4.88 -9.42 -0.54
C ALA A 41 -3.98 -9.59 0.69
N LEU A 42 -3.71 -8.51 1.44
CA LEU A 42 -2.99 -8.55 2.72
C LEU A 42 -3.75 -9.35 3.78
N GLY A 43 -5.07 -9.18 3.85
CA GLY A 43 -5.94 -9.96 4.73
C GLY A 43 -5.86 -11.45 4.44
N VAL A 44 -5.99 -11.84 3.16
CA VAL A 44 -5.87 -13.25 2.71
C VAL A 44 -4.48 -13.79 2.98
N LEU A 45 -3.43 -13.02 2.68
CA LEU A 45 -2.04 -13.43 2.93
C LEU A 45 -1.76 -13.60 4.43
N THR A 46 -2.41 -12.81 5.29
CA THR A 46 -2.35 -12.94 6.76
C THR A 46 -3.09 -14.19 7.22
N LEU A 47 -4.27 -14.46 6.66
CA LEU A 47 -5.02 -15.67 6.98
C LEU A 47 -4.20 -16.93 6.66
N ILE A 48 -3.61 -16.98 5.47
CA ILE A 48 -2.73 -18.09 5.05
C ILE A 48 -1.52 -18.23 5.99
N GLU A 49 -0.89 -17.11 6.38
CA GLU A 49 0.22 -17.12 7.32
C GLU A 49 -0.18 -17.73 8.66
N VAL A 50 -1.31 -17.32 9.24
CA VAL A 50 -1.79 -17.86 10.53
C VAL A 50 -2.06 -19.36 10.43
N LEU A 51 -2.64 -19.83 9.32
CA LEU A 51 -2.86 -21.25 9.09
C LEU A 51 -1.53 -22.03 9.04
N ILE A 52 -0.53 -21.51 8.33
CA ILE A 52 0.80 -22.12 8.27
C ILE A 52 1.49 -22.04 9.64
N GLY A 53 1.33 -20.93 10.35
CA GLY A 53 1.92 -20.66 11.66
C GLY A 53 1.42 -21.63 12.72
N ASN A 54 0.12 -21.88 12.76
CA ASN A 54 -0.47 -22.87 13.66
C ASN A 54 0.01 -24.30 13.39
N ASN A 55 0.45 -24.60 12.16
CA ASN A 55 1.01 -25.89 11.80
C ASN A 55 2.56 -25.88 11.77
N SER A 56 3.20 -24.77 12.12
CA SER A 56 4.65 -24.60 11.95
C SER A 56 5.46 -25.52 12.88
N GLU A 57 4.93 -25.86 14.06
CA GLU A 57 5.56 -26.82 14.97
C GLU A 57 5.72 -28.22 14.35
N THR A 58 4.78 -28.62 13.49
CA THR A 58 4.83 -29.90 12.77
C THR A 58 5.77 -29.84 11.56
N LEU A 59 5.97 -28.66 10.97
CA LEU A 59 6.78 -28.43 9.78
C LEU A 59 8.26 -28.11 10.09
N GLY A 60 8.58 -27.85 11.37
CA GLY A 60 9.93 -27.53 11.83
C GLY A 60 10.52 -26.31 11.11
N VAL A 61 11.78 -26.42 10.67
CA VAL A 61 12.52 -25.32 10.02
C VAL A 61 11.81 -24.81 8.76
N PHE A 62 11.14 -25.68 8.01
CA PHE A 62 10.43 -25.29 6.79
C PHE A 62 9.23 -24.38 7.10
N GLY A 63 8.54 -24.62 8.21
CA GLY A 63 7.46 -23.74 8.69
C GLY A 63 7.97 -22.34 8.97
N SER A 64 9.05 -22.22 9.75
CA SER A 64 9.67 -20.94 10.10
C SER A 64 10.15 -20.15 8.89
N VAL A 65 10.77 -20.82 7.91
CA VAL A 65 11.25 -20.15 6.68
C VAL A 65 10.07 -19.65 5.84
N SER A 66 8.99 -20.44 5.70
CA SER A 66 7.80 -19.99 4.98
C SER A 66 7.14 -18.77 5.63
N LEU A 67 7.04 -18.74 6.97
CA LEU A 67 6.49 -17.59 7.69
C LEU A 67 7.34 -16.32 7.48
N LEU A 68 8.66 -16.46 7.51
CA LEU A 68 9.58 -15.35 7.24
C LEU A 68 9.39 -14.78 5.83
N VAL A 69 9.25 -15.66 4.82
CA VAL A 69 8.99 -15.24 3.44
C VAL A 69 7.63 -14.54 3.31
N LEU A 70 6.59 -15.06 3.96
CA LEU A 70 5.25 -14.45 3.95
C LEU A 70 5.24 -13.07 4.65
N ALA A 71 5.99 -12.90 5.72
CA ALA A 71 6.16 -11.61 6.39
C ALA A 71 6.85 -10.57 5.49
N PHE A 72 7.93 -10.98 4.80
CA PHE A 72 8.60 -10.13 3.81
C PHE A 72 7.71 -9.79 2.62
N ALA A 73 6.92 -10.75 2.12
CA ALA A 73 5.99 -10.51 1.02
C ALA A 73 4.92 -9.48 1.40
N LYS A 74 4.37 -9.55 2.62
CA LYS A 74 3.44 -8.53 3.14
C LYS A 74 4.10 -7.16 3.21
N ALA A 75 5.31 -7.08 3.75
CA ALA A 75 6.06 -5.84 3.83
C ALA A 75 6.28 -5.23 2.43
N ALA A 76 6.67 -6.05 1.45
CA ALA A 76 6.84 -5.60 0.07
C ALA A 76 5.52 -5.12 -0.56
N LEU A 77 4.41 -5.82 -0.33
CA LEU A 77 3.09 -5.43 -0.84
C LEU A 77 2.64 -4.10 -0.23
N VAL A 78 2.85 -3.89 1.06
CA VAL A 78 2.57 -2.62 1.75
C VAL A 78 3.44 -1.49 1.17
N VAL A 79 4.73 -1.72 0.95
CA VAL A 79 5.66 -0.71 0.37
C VAL A 79 5.27 -0.33 -1.05
N LEU A 80 4.90 -1.31 -1.88
CA LEU A 80 4.69 -1.08 -3.31
C LEU A 80 3.31 -0.50 -3.60
N PHE A 81 2.30 -0.89 -2.84
CA PHE A 81 0.90 -0.54 -3.12
C PHE A 81 0.28 0.40 -2.08
N TYR A 82 0.65 0.32 -0.80
CA TYR A 82 0.04 1.15 0.25
C TYR A 82 0.84 2.43 0.49
N MET A 83 2.16 2.34 0.39
CA MET A 83 3.01 3.48 0.13
C MET A 83 3.06 3.67 -1.37
N HIS A 84 2.74 4.87 -1.85
CA HIS A 84 2.62 5.18 -3.28
C HIS A 84 3.97 5.13 -4.03
N LEU A 85 4.92 4.23 -3.71
CA LEU A 85 6.23 4.17 -4.39
C LEU A 85 6.12 3.96 -5.91
N ARG A 86 4.99 3.44 -6.40
CA ARG A 86 4.66 3.38 -7.83
C ARG A 86 4.40 4.77 -8.46
N THR A 87 3.99 5.76 -7.68
CA THR A 87 3.51 7.09 -8.11
C THR A 87 4.27 8.28 -7.50
N ASP A 88 4.71 8.29 -6.23
CA ASP A 88 5.50 9.40 -5.66
C ASP A 88 6.26 9.09 -4.33
N SER A 89 7.34 9.88 -4.14
CA SER A 89 8.18 10.26 -2.99
C SER A 89 8.75 9.23 -2.00
N ARG A 90 10.09 9.20 -1.96
CA ARG A 90 11.00 8.38 -1.12
C ARG A 90 10.83 8.56 0.39
N ILE A 91 10.08 9.56 0.85
CA ILE A 91 9.82 9.84 2.28
C ILE A 91 9.12 8.65 2.96
N PHE A 92 8.25 7.97 2.23
CA PHE A 92 7.51 6.80 2.72
C PHE A 92 8.44 5.61 2.97
N ALA A 93 9.45 5.40 2.11
CA ALA A 93 10.47 4.38 2.34
C ALA A 93 11.29 4.63 3.62
N VAL A 94 11.52 5.89 4.02
CA VAL A 94 12.24 6.23 5.26
C VAL A 94 11.46 5.80 6.50
N VAL A 95 10.15 6.01 6.50
CA VAL A 95 9.28 5.59 7.63
C VAL A 95 9.26 4.07 7.77
N LEU A 96 9.39 3.31 6.67
CA LEU A 96 9.50 1.86 6.70
C LEU A 96 10.92 1.35 7.01
N LEU A 97 11.94 2.13 6.68
CA LEU A 97 13.31 1.83 7.06
C LEU A 97 13.50 1.87 8.59
N LEU A 98 12.72 2.69 9.29
CA LEU A 98 12.75 2.80 10.75
C LEU A 98 12.45 1.46 11.47
N PRO A 99 11.30 0.78 11.27
CA PRO A 99 11.04 -0.52 11.88
C PRO A 99 11.97 -1.61 11.33
N LEU A 100 12.44 -1.52 10.09
CA LEU A 100 13.43 -2.46 9.54
C LEU A 100 14.77 -2.37 10.29
N ILE A 101 15.28 -1.16 10.52
CA ILE A 101 16.51 -0.94 11.29
C ILE A 101 16.32 -1.45 12.72
N VAL A 102 15.20 -1.13 13.37
CA VAL A 102 14.91 -1.64 14.71
C VAL A 102 14.89 -3.17 14.72
N SER A 103 14.24 -3.82 13.74
CA SER A 103 14.21 -5.27 13.62
C SER A 103 15.61 -5.86 13.44
N VAL A 104 16.46 -5.27 12.59
CA VAL A 104 17.84 -5.74 12.37
C VAL A 104 18.66 -5.57 13.64
N LEU A 105 18.52 -4.44 14.33
CA LEU A 105 19.20 -4.20 15.61
C LEU A 105 18.73 -5.20 16.68
N SER A 106 17.44 -5.53 16.75
CA SER A 106 16.94 -6.55 17.67
C SER A 106 17.52 -7.93 17.38
N VAL A 107 17.63 -8.33 16.11
CA VAL A 107 18.25 -9.60 15.72
C VAL A 107 19.74 -9.60 16.05
N LEU A 108 20.46 -8.52 15.73
CA LEU A 108 21.89 -8.40 16.03
C LEU A 108 22.17 -8.43 17.53
N PHE A 109 21.32 -7.75 18.32
CA PHE A 109 21.35 -7.80 19.77
C PHE A 109 21.12 -9.23 20.26
N LEU A 110 20.10 -9.94 19.77
CA LEU A 110 19.80 -11.32 20.15
C LEU A 110 20.96 -12.28 19.84
N VAL A 111 21.62 -12.12 18.70
CA VAL A 111 22.77 -12.93 18.29
C VAL A 111 24.02 -12.62 19.13
N THR A 112 24.21 -11.35 19.50
CA THR A 112 25.37 -10.90 20.28
C THR A 112 25.22 -11.19 21.77
N VAL A 113 23.99 -11.14 22.30
CA VAL A 113 23.72 -11.51 23.68
C VAL A 113 24.04 -12.99 23.83
N PRO A 114 25.02 -13.36 24.68
CA PRO A 114 25.23 -14.75 25.00
C PRO A 114 23.95 -15.24 25.67
N ALA A 115 23.29 -16.22 25.05
CA ALA A 115 22.24 -16.99 25.70
C ALA A 115 22.93 -17.77 26.83
N GLY A 116 23.08 -17.12 27.99
CA GLY A 116 23.78 -17.65 29.13
C GLY A 116 23.10 -18.92 29.62
N TYR A 117 23.72 -20.06 29.30
CA TYR A 117 23.70 -21.29 30.05
C TYR A 117 25.14 -21.78 30.19
#